data_AF-A0AAN7KLV2-F1
#
_entry.id   AF-A0AAN7KLV2-F1
#
_cell.length_a   1.000
_cell.length_b   1.000
_cell.length_c   1.000
_cell.angle_alpha   90.00
_cell.angle_beta   90.00
_cell.angle_gamma   90.00
#
_symmetry.space_group_name_H-M   'P 1'
#
loop_
_entity.id
_entity.type
_entity.pdbx_description
1 polymer ?
#
loop_
_entity_poly.entity_id
_entity_poly.type
_entity_poly.pdbx_seq_one_letter_code
_entity_poly.pdbx_strand_id
1 'polypeptide(L)'
;MNKMVHQFPWDIVIGTPGRLKDLVEEGVCRLSEVAFVVLDEADRMLDMGFELEVRSILSKTCSARQMVMFSATWPLPVHLLSQEFMDPNPVKVVVGSEDLAANHDVMQIVEVLDDRARDDRLVSLLQKYHGSKRYWGC
;
A
#
# COMPACT_ATOMS: atom_id res chain seq x y z
N MET A 1 -29.25 21.21 -25.47
CA MET A 1 -28.97 21.91 -24.19
C MET A 1 -28.88 20.80 -23.14
N ASN A 2 -27.74 20.22 -22.75
CA ASN A 2 -26.33 20.59 -22.77
C ASN A 2 -25.48 19.39 -23.22
N LYS A 3 -24.56 19.60 -24.16
CA LYS A 3 -23.38 18.75 -24.34
C LYS A 3 -22.21 19.41 -23.59
N MET A 4 -21.25 18.59 -23.18
CA MET A 4 -19.91 18.94 -22.69
C MET A 4 -19.78 19.21 -21.18
N VAL A 5 -19.65 18.13 -20.42
CA VAL A 5 -18.50 18.03 -19.52
C VAL A 5 -17.56 17.06 -20.21
N HIS A 6 -16.40 17.54 -20.64
CA HIS A 6 -15.30 16.67 -21.01
C HIS A 6 -14.92 15.86 -19.75
N GLN A 7 -15.50 14.67 -19.58
CA GLN A 7 -14.87 13.64 -18.76
C GLN A 7 -13.57 13.32 -19.48
N PHE A 8 -12.45 13.75 -18.92
CA PHE A 8 -11.18 13.10 -19.23
C PHE A 8 -11.39 11.61 -18.95
N PRO A 9 -11.24 10.71 -19.94
CA PRO A 9 -11.29 9.28 -19.66
C PRO A 9 -10.05 8.97 -18.82
N TRP A 10 -10.25 8.83 -17.51
CA TRP A 10 -9.19 8.32 -16.65
C TRP A 10 -9.08 6.82 -16.92
N ASP A 11 -7.98 6.40 -17.52
CA ASP A 11 -7.73 4.97 -17.72
C ASP A 11 -7.29 4.30 -16.42
N ILE A 12 -6.62 5.07 -15.54
CA ILE A 12 -6.10 4.61 -14.25
C ILE A 12 -6.24 5.73 -13.20
N VAL A 13 -6.69 5.37 -12.00
CA VAL A 13 -6.74 6.26 -10.84
C VAL A 13 -5.98 5.62 -9.68
N ILE A 14 -5.11 6.41 -9.04
CA ILE A 14 -4.37 6.01 -7.83
C ILE A 14 -4.72 7.01 -6.73
N GLY A 15 -5.07 6.53 -5.55
CA GLY A 15 -5.44 7.40 -4.44
C GLY A 15 -5.52 6.66 -3.11
N THR A 16 -5.45 7.43 -2.02
CA THR A 16 -5.67 6.93 -0.67
C THR A 16 -7.17 6.85 -0.35
N PRO A 17 -7.62 5.93 0.53
CA PRO A 17 -9.05 5.66 0.75
C PRO A 17 -9.87 6.91 1.10
N GLY A 18 -9.41 7.73 2.05
CA GLY A 18 -10.14 8.94 2.46
C GLY A 18 -10.41 9.89 1.29
N ARG A 19 -9.36 10.30 0.58
CA ARG A 19 -9.50 11.26 -0.53
C ARG A 19 -10.29 10.68 -1.71
N LEU A 20 -10.09 9.40 -2.02
CA LEU A 20 -10.80 8.75 -3.11
C LEU A 20 -12.30 8.62 -2.80
N LYS A 21 -12.67 8.26 -1.57
CA LYS A 21 -14.06 8.25 -1.12
C LYS A 21 -14.70 9.63 -1.28
N ASP A 22 -14.04 10.68 -0.81
CA ASP A 22 -14.55 12.05 -0.92
C ASP A 22 -14.83 12.42 -2.39
N LEU A 23 -13.89 12.13 -3.30
CA LEU A 23 -14.05 12.40 -4.73
C LEU A 23 -15.20 11.61 -5.38
N VAL A 24 -15.46 10.40 -4.91
CA VAL A 24 -16.58 9.58 -5.36
C VAL A 24 -17.90 10.12 -4.84
N GLU A 25 -17.95 10.56 -3.57
CA GLU A 25 -19.14 11.14 -2.94
C GLU A 25 -19.48 12.52 -3.52
N GLU A 26 -18.48 13.33 -3.87
CA GLU A 26 -18.63 14.61 -4.58
C GLU A 26 -19.06 14.42 -6.05
N GLY A 27 -19.07 13.19 -6.57
CA GLY A 27 -19.42 12.88 -7.96
C GLY A 27 -18.35 13.28 -8.99
N VAL A 28 -17.16 13.66 -8.52
CA VAL A 28 -16.00 14.04 -9.36
C VAL A 28 -15.35 12.80 -9.97
N CYS A 29 -15.32 11.69 -9.22
CA CYS A 29 -14.81 10.40 -9.67
C CYS A 29 -15.94 9.36 -9.76
N ARG A 30 -16.07 8.69 -10.91
CA ARG A 30 -17.04 7.61 -11.10
C ARG A 30 -16.31 6.29 -11.25
N LEU A 31 -16.60 5.34 -10.35
CA LEU A 31 -15.95 4.03 -10.33
C LEU A 31 -16.80 2.90 -10.93
N SER A 32 -18.03 3.17 -11.36
CA SER A 32 -18.99 2.14 -11.82
C SER A 32 -18.51 1.30 -13.01
N GLU A 33 -17.58 1.82 -13.80
CA GLU A 33 -16.99 1.15 -14.97
C GLU A 33 -15.61 0.53 -14.67
N VAL A 34 -15.12 0.63 -13.43
CA VAL A 34 -13.84 0.06 -13.03
C VAL A 34 -13.99 -1.46 -12.90
N ALA A 35 -13.37 -2.18 -13.83
CA ALA A 35 -13.33 -3.64 -13.87
C ALA A 35 -12.01 -4.23 -13.34
N PHE A 36 -11.04 -3.40 -12.95
CA PHE A 36 -9.77 -3.82 -12.36
C PHE A 36 -9.45 -2.99 -11.11
N VAL A 37 -9.20 -3.66 -9.98
CA VAL A 37 -8.92 -3.01 -8.69
C VAL A 37 -7.66 -3.60 -8.08
N VAL A 38 -6.78 -2.73 -7.57
CA VAL A 38 -5.63 -3.11 -6.77
C VAL A 38 -5.77 -2.49 -5.38
N LEU A 39 -5.64 -3.32 -4.36
CA LEU A 39 -5.55 -2.89 -2.97
C LEU A 39 -4.15 -3.22 -2.45
N ASP A 40 -3.33 -2.19 -2.22
CA ASP A 40 -1.94 -2.33 -1.77
C ASP A 40 -1.80 -2.01 -0.28
N GLU A 41 -0.92 -2.72 0.43
CA GLU A 41 -0.79 -2.65 1.90
C GLU A 41 -2.14 -2.76 2.64
N ALA A 42 -2.95 -3.78 2.29
CA ALA A 42 -4.31 -3.94 2.78
C ALA A 42 -4.41 -4.00 4.31
N ASP A 43 -3.53 -4.77 4.95
CA ASP A 43 -3.38 -4.81 6.41
C ASP A 43 -3.17 -3.43 7.02
N ARG A 44 -2.21 -2.67 6.49
CA ARG A 44 -1.90 -1.33 6.99
C ARG A 44 -3.10 -0.38 6.87
N MET A 45 -3.84 -0.44 5.76
CA MET A 45 -5.04 0.40 5.62
C MET A 45 -6.10 0.08 6.68
N LEU A 46 -6.31 -1.20 7.00
CA LEU A 46 -7.26 -1.60 8.03
C LEU A 46 -6.75 -1.19 9.43
N ASP A 47 -5.45 -1.32 9.70
CA ASP A 47 -4.84 -0.87 10.96
C ASP A 47 -4.95 0.65 11.16
N MET A 48 -4.93 1.42 10.07
CA MET A 48 -5.15 2.87 10.08
C MET A 48 -6.63 3.26 10.26
N GLY A 49 -7.53 2.29 10.33
CA GLY A 49 -8.97 2.52 10.48
C GLY A 49 -9.70 2.85 9.18
N PHE A 50 -9.09 2.63 8.00
CA PHE A 50 -9.71 2.91 6.70
C PHE A 50 -10.66 1.83 6.18
N GLU A 51 -11.06 0.89 7.04
CA GLU A 51 -11.92 -0.23 6.63
C GLU A 51 -13.22 0.25 5.98
N LEU A 52 -13.89 1.24 6.59
CA LEU A 52 -15.17 1.74 6.11
C LEU A 52 -15.02 2.45 4.75
N GLU A 53 -13.94 3.21 4.57
CA GLU A 53 -13.63 3.91 3.34
C GLU A 53 -13.33 2.93 2.20
N VAL A 54 -12.50 1.92 2.46
CA VAL A 54 -12.17 0.88 1.49
C VAL A 54 -13.43 0.13 1.05
N ARG A 55 -14.26 -0.30 2.02
CA ARG A 55 -15.54 -0.96 1.72
C ARG A 55 -16.48 -0.08 0.90
N SER A 56 -16.58 1.20 1.25
CA SER A 56 -17.39 2.18 0.51
C SER A 56 -16.91 2.28 -0.94
N ILE A 57 -15.61 2.45 -1.17
CA ILE A 57 -15.01 2.53 -2.52
C ILE A 57 -15.27 1.24 -3.31
N LEU A 58 -14.99 0.08 -2.74
CA LEU A 58 -15.16 -1.23 -3.39
C LEU A 58 -16.63 -1.55 -3.72
N SER A 59 -17.58 -0.99 -2.96
CA SER A 59 -19.01 -1.13 -3.26
C SER A 59 -19.47 -0.29 -4.47
N LYS A 60 -18.67 0.71 -4.88
CA LYS A 60 -18.97 1.61 -6.00
C LYS A 60 -18.31 1.18 -7.32
N THR A 61 -17.43 0.17 -7.29
CA THR A 61 -16.82 -0.41 -8.49
C THR A 61 -17.72 -1.48 -9.11
N CYS A 62 -17.41 -1.92 -10.33
CA CYS A 62 -18.19 -2.96 -11.01
C CYS A 62 -18.21 -4.27 -10.19
N SER A 63 -19.32 -5.00 -10.19
CA SER A 63 -19.41 -6.31 -9.53
C SER A 63 -18.63 -7.39 -10.29
N ALA A 64 -18.64 -7.33 -11.62
CA ALA A 64 -17.80 -8.16 -12.48
C ALA A 64 -16.44 -7.47 -12.67
N ARG A 65 -15.52 -7.73 -11.73
CA ARG A 65 -14.17 -7.13 -11.73
C ARG A 65 -13.12 -8.16 -11.36
N GLN A 66 -11.90 -7.93 -11.85
CA GLN A 66 -10.71 -8.58 -11.31
C GLN A 66 -10.15 -7.71 -10.17
N MET A 67 -9.87 -8.32 -9.02
CA MET A 67 -9.27 -7.65 -7.88
C MET A 67 -7.94 -8.32 -7.51
N VAL A 68 -6.92 -7.51 -7.24
CA VAL A 68 -5.63 -7.92 -6.70
C VAL A 68 -5.45 -7.25 -5.34
N MET A 69 -5.02 -8.02 -4.35
CA MET A 69 -4.77 -7.52 -3.00
C MET A 69 -3.36 -7.90 -2.56
N PHE A 70 -2.58 -6.90 -2.16
CA PHE A 70 -1.25 -7.06 -1.57
C PHE A 70 -1.32 -6.74 -0.08
N SER A 71 -0.75 -7.61 0.74
CA SER A 71 -0.74 -7.49 2.19
C SER A 71 0.50 -8.20 2.74
N ALA A 72 1.17 -7.59 3.71
CA ALA A 72 2.33 -8.22 4.35
C ALA A 72 1.90 -9.26 5.39
N THR A 73 0.74 -9.04 6.01
CA THR A 73 0.12 -9.92 6.99
C THR A 73 -1.24 -10.41 6.53
N TRP A 74 -1.79 -11.42 7.23
CA TRP A 74 -3.09 -12.01 6.89
C TRP A 74 -4.04 -12.10 8.12
N PRO A 75 -4.32 -10.99 8.82
CA PRO A 75 -5.23 -11.01 9.96
C PRO A 75 -6.69 -11.19 9.49
N LEU A 76 -7.57 -11.51 10.44
CA LEU A 76 -9.00 -11.76 10.16
C LEU A 76 -9.68 -10.63 9.35
N PRO A 77 -9.46 -9.33 9.63
CA PRO A 77 -10.08 -8.25 8.83
C PRO A 77 -9.69 -8.28 7.35
N VAL A 78 -8.41 -8.56 7.04
CA VAL A 78 -7.93 -8.68 5.65
C VAL A 78 -8.55 -9.91 4.99
N HIS A 79 -8.65 -11.03 5.72
CA HIS A 79 -9.30 -12.23 5.22
C HIS A 79 -10.79 -12.01 4.91
N LEU A 80 -11.53 -11.31 5.78
CA LEU A 80 -12.94 -10.99 5.57
C LEU A 80 -13.13 -10.04 4.39
N LEU A 81 -12.25 -9.04 4.24
CA LEU A 81 -12.28 -8.13 3.09
C LEU A 81 -12.07 -8.90 1.76
N SER A 82 -11.13 -9.86 1.75
CA SER A 82 -10.91 -10.74 0.60
C SER A 82 -12.16 -11.56 0.26
N GLN A 83 -12.78 -12.20 1.25
CA GLN A 83 -13.99 -13.02 1.03
C GLN A 83 -15.18 -12.21 0.51
N GLU A 84 -15.29 -10.94 0.90
CA GLU A 84 -16.41 -10.09 0.52
C GLU A 84 -16.28 -9.50 -0.89
N PHE A 85 -15.07 -9.12 -1.31
CA PHE A 85 -14.88 -8.32 -2.53
C PHE A 85 -14.08 -8.98 -3.64
N MET A 86 -13.33 -10.06 -3.37
CA MET A 86 -12.60 -10.78 -4.40
C MET A 86 -13.45 -11.91 -5.00
N ASP A 87 -12.91 -12.55 -6.04
CA ASP A 87 -13.51 -13.77 -6.58
C ASP A 87 -13.68 -14.82 -5.47
N PRO A 88 -14.76 -15.63 -5.46
CA PRO A 88 -14.96 -16.69 -4.47
C PRO A 88 -13.83 -17.72 -4.39
N ASN A 89 -12.99 -17.83 -5.43
CA ASN A 89 -11.84 -18.70 -5.49
C ASN A 89 -10.55 -17.92 -5.84
N PRO A 90 -10.05 -17.05 -4.95
CA PRO A 90 -8.88 -16.23 -5.23
C PRO A 90 -7.60 -17.07 -5.16
N VAL A 91 -6.65 -16.81 -6.05
CA VAL A 91 -5.31 -17.42 -5.97
C VAL A 91 -4.48 -16.65 -4.94
N LYS A 92 -4.18 -17.29 -3.79
CA LYS A 92 -3.26 -16.74 -2.78
C LYS A 92 -1.82 -17.14 -3.13
N VAL A 93 -0.96 -16.14 -3.34
CA VAL A 93 0.49 -16.33 -3.50
C VAL A 93 1.18 -15.80 -2.27
N VAL A 94 1.95 -16.65 -1.59
CA VAL A 94 2.73 -16.29 -0.40
C VAL A 94 4.21 -16.43 -0.74
N VAL A 95 4.98 -15.37 -0.50
CA VAL A 95 6.44 -15.37 -0.68
C VAL A 95 7.07 -15.39 0.71
N GLY A 96 7.83 -16.43 1.03
CA GLY A 96 8.41 -16.63 2.36
C GLY A 96 7.49 -17.42 3.31
N SER A 97 7.55 -17.11 4.60
CA SER A 97 6.68 -17.68 5.65
C SER A 97 5.60 -16.67 6.08
N GLU A 98 4.44 -17.15 6.53
CA GLU A 98 3.37 -16.29 7.06
C GLU A 98 3.74 -15.62 8.39
N ASP A 99 4.74 -16.16 9.09
CA ASP A 99 5.29 -15.53 10.29
C ASP A 99 6.17 -14.34 9.89
N LEU A 100 5.76 -13.13 10.30
CA LEU A 100 6.58 -11.93 10.26
C LEU A 100 7.77 -12.08 11.21
N ALA A 101 8.80 -12.77 10.78
CA ALA A 101 10.10 -12.75 11.46
C ALA A 101 10.97 -11.67 10.80
N ALA A 102 11.66 -10.86 11.62
CA ALA A 102 12.80 -10.10 11.13
C ALA A 102 13.75 -11.07 10.43
N ASN A 103 14.18 -10.77 9.21
CA ASN A 103 15.02 -11.68 8.45
C ASN A 103 16.26 -12.05 9.28
N HIS A 104 16.38 -13.33 9.65
CA HIS A 104 17.49 -13.84 10.48
C HIS A 104 18.85 -13.66 9.77
N ASP A 105 18.84 -13.48 8.45
CA ASP A 105 20.03 -13.23 7.64
C ASP A 105 20.51 -11.77 7.72
N VAL A 106 19.76 -10.87 8.37
CA VAL A 106 20.15 -9.46 8.56
C VAL A 106 20.66 -9.26 9.98
N MET A 107 21.97 -8.99 10.11
CA MET A 107 22.58 -8.63 11.40
C MET A 107 22.04 -7.29 11.89
N GLN A 108 21.33 -7.29 13.01
CA GLN A 108 20.84 -6.09 13.68
C GLN A 108 21.76 -5.72 14.84
N ILE A 109 22.22 -4.46 14.87
CA ILE A 109 23.08 -3.92 15.94
C ILE A 109 22.33 -2.76 16.60
N VAL A 110 22.13 -2.83 17.91
CA VAL A 110 21.50 -1.76 18.71
C VAL A 110 22.57 -1.14 19.61
N GLU A 111 22.75 0.18 19.49
CA GLU A 111 23.68 0.96 20.32
C GLU A 111 22.89 1.99 21.13
N VAL A 112 23.10 2.02 22.45
CA VAL A 112 22.51 3.02 23.34
C VAL A 112 23.48 4.19 23.45
N LEU A 113 23.03 5.38 23.07
CA LEU A 113 23.83 6.59 22.98
C LEU A 113 23.08 7.76 23.61
N ASP A 114 23.84 8.72 24.16
CA ASP A 114 23.28 10.02 24.51
C ASP A 114 22.86 10.77 23.24
N ASP A 115 21.78 11.55 23.31
CA ASP A 115 21.23 12.28 22.15
C ASP A 115 22.25 13.16 21.43
N ARG A 116 23.17 13.77 22.19
CA ARG A 116 24.25 14.62 21.66
C ARG A 116 25.30 13.84 20.88
N ALA A 117 25.42 12.54 21.09
CA ALA A 117 26.42 11.68 20.45
C ALA A 117 25.91 11.02 19.16
N ARG A 118 24.62 11.18 18.83
CA ARG A 118 24.01 10.53 17.65
C ARG A 118 24.65 10.97 16.34
N ASP A 119 24.89 12.27 16.18
CA ASP A 119 25.43 12.83 14.94
C ASP A 119 26.88 12.37 14.70
N ASP A 120 27.73 12.48 15.73
CA ASP A 120 29.12 12.00 15.66
C ASP A 120 29.17 10.49 15.40
N ARG A 121 28.26 9.72 16.04
CA ARG A 121 28.17 8.28 15.79
C ARG A 121 27.75 7.99 14.36
N LEU A 122 26.75 8.69 13.82
CA LEU A 122 26.31 8.52 12.43
C LEU A 122 27.46 8.79 11.46
N VAL A 123 28.21 9.88 11.65
CA VAL A 123 29.38 10.19 10.84
C VAL A 123 30.41 9.06 10.91
N SER A 124 30.68 8.52 12.10
CA SER A 124 31.61 7.40 12.26
C SER A 124 31.14 6.12 11.53
N LEU A 125 29.83 5.85 11.54
CA LEU A 125 29.22 4.70 10.86
C LEU A 125 29.28 4.88 9.34
N LEU A 126 28.96 6.08 8.84
CA LEU A 126 29.06 6.41 7.41
C LEU A 126 30.50 6.30 6.91
N GLN A 127 31.49 6.80 7.67
CA GLN A 127 32.90 6.62 7.33
C GLN A 127 33.30 5.14 7.31
N LYS A 128 32.89 4.37 8.34
CA LYS A 128 33.20 2.95 8.47
C LYS A 128 32.64 2.10 7.31
N TYR A 129 31.39 2.33 6.91
CA TYR A 129 30.70 1.47 5.94
C TYR A 129 30.70 2.03 4.51
N HIS A 130 30.70 3.36 4.32
CA HIS A 130 30.59 4.00 3.00
C HIS A 130 31.85 4.76 2.57
N GLY A 131 32.89 4.85 3.40
CA GLY A 131 34.11 5.62 3.11
C GLY A 131 34.97 5.13 1.93
N SER A 132 34.63 4.00 1.28
CA SER A 132 35.45 3.39 0.22
C SER A 132 34.87 3.45 -1.21
N LYS A 133 33.79 4.20 -1.48
CA LYS A 133 33.33 4.42 -2.88
C LYS A 133 33.71 5.80 -3.40
N ARG A 134 35.00 6.00 -3.73
CA ARG A 134 35.44 6.97 -4.75
C ARG A 134 35.68 6.23 -6.07
N TYR A 135 34.62 5.91 -6.79
CA TYR A 135 34.70 5.55 -8.20
C TYR A 135 33.64 6.31 -8.99
N TRP A 136 34.02 7.52 -9.38
CA TRP A 136 33.58 8.20 -10.61
C TRP A 136 34.75 9.09 -11.04
N GLY A 137 35.77 8.47 -11.62
CA GLY A 137 36.78 9.17 -12.41
C GLY A 137 36.56 8.77 -13.85
N CYS A 138 36.11 9.74 -14.67
CA CYS A 138 35.83 9.69 -16.10
C CYS A 138 35.04 8.48 -16.64
#